data_AF-A0A7J7HMX5-F1
#
_entry.id   AF-A0A7J7HMX5-F1
#
_cell.length_a   1.000
_cell.length_b   1.000
_cell.length_c   1.000
_cell.angle_alpha   90.00
_cell.angle_beta   90.00
_cell.angle_gamma   90.00
#
_symmetry.space_group_name_H-M   'P 1'
#
loop_
_entity.id
_entity.type
_entity.pdbx_description
1 polymer ?
#
loop_
_entity_poly.entity_id
_entity_poly.type
_entity_poly.pdbx_seq_one_letter_code
_entity_poly.pdbx_strand_id
1 'polypeptide(L)'
;MDMCVESGSTKVLGASFRSCMYMHVGHDPYQLIKDAMKVLRVHLGTFKLLEEKSLPGIVDKFGWCTWDAFYLKVHPQGIWEGVKGLVEGGCPPGLVLIDDGWQSIAHDEDPISDQEGMNRTAAGEQMPCRLIKFEENYKFRDYVSPRVGSNKGMGAFVKDLKGVFGSVEYVYVWHALCGYWGGVRPGVLNMPACTVVEPKLSEGLEMTMDDLAVDKIVNNGVGFVPPEIVDRMYEGLHSHLESAGIDGVKVDVIHILEMVAEEYGGRVELAKAYYKALTESVRKHFKGNGVIASMEHCNDFMYLGTEAISLGRVGDDFWCIDPSGDPNGTFWLQGCHMVHCAYNSLWMGNFIHPDWDMFQSTHPCAEFHAASRAISGGPIYISDSVGKHDFRLLKSLVLPDGSILRCQYYALPTRDCLFEDPLHDSKTMLKIWNLNKDSL
;
A
#
# COMPACT_ATOMS: atom_id res chain seq x y z
N MET A 1 -25.68 19.19 -15.17
CA MET A 1 -25.14 18.00 -14.48
C MET A 1 -25.85 16.82 -15.09
N ASP A 2 -25.09 16.02 -15.84
CA ASP A 2 -25.58 14.75 -16.38
C ASP A 2 -25.10 13.65 -15.42
N MET A 3 -25.99 12.75 -15.06
CA MET A 3 -25.71 11.70 -14.08
C MET A 3 -25.95 10.34 -14.74
N CYS A 4 -24.89 9.54 -14.86
CA CYS A 4 -24.96 8.14 -15.21
C CYS A 4 -24.92 7.31 -13.92
N VAL A 5 -25.79 6.30 -13.81
CA VAL A 5 -25.75 5.34 -12.70
C VAL A 5 -25.77 3.95 -13.31
N GLU A 6 -24.73 3.18 -13.02
CA GLU A 6 -24.54 1.83 -13.54
C GLU A 6 -24.16 0.86 -12.42
N SER A 7 -24.45 -0.42 -12.62
CA SER A 7 -24.05 -1.49 -11.70
C SER A 7 -22.66 -2.05 -11.99
N GLY A 8 -22.06 -1.70 -13.15
CA GLY A 8 -20.77 -2.25 -13.60
C GLY A 8 -20.80 -3.77 -13.80
N SER A 9 -21.97 -4.35 -14.11
CA SER A 9 -22.12 -5.79 -14.34
C SER A 9 -23.19 -6.07 -15.37
N THR A 10 -22.97 -7.09 -16.23
CA THR A 10 -23.99 -7.52 -17.21
C THR A 10 -25.13 -8.31 -16.56
N LYS A 11 -24.95 -8.75 -15.31
CA LYS A 11 -25.93 -9.53 -14.53
C LYS A 11 -26.84 -8.66 -13.66
N VAL A 12 -27.30 -7.55 -14.20
CA VAL A 12 -28.13 -6.56 -13.49
C VAL A 12 -29.38 -7.21 -12.89
N LEU A 13 -29.56 -7.11 -11.56
CA LEU A 13 -30.73 -7.66 -10.85
C LEU A 13 -31.85 -6.63 -10.64
N GLY A 14 -31.59 -5.35 -10.89
CA GLY A 14 -32.57 -4.27 -10.74
C GLY A 14 -32.07 -2.93 -11.29
N ALA A 15 -32.99 -2.00 -11.53
CA ALA A 15 -32.71 -0.69 -12.14
C ALA A 15 -33.21 0.48 -11.27
N SER A 16 -33.24 0.30 -9.95
CA SER A 16 -33.70 1.30 -9.00
C SER A 16 -32.62 1.65 -7.99
N PHE A 17 -32.41 2.95 -7.79
CA PHE A 17 -31.44 3.49 -6.84
C PHE A 17 -32.15 4.32 -5.78
N ARG A 18 -31.77 4.13 -4.51
CA ARG A 18 -32.41 4.85 -3.39
C ARG A 18 -31.94 6.30 -3.28
N SER A 19 -30.67 6.56 -3.61
CA SER A 19 -30.05 7.87 -3.56
C SER A 19 -28.91 7.89 -4.56
N CYS A 20 -28.88 8.92 -5.42
CA CYS A 20 -27.93 8.97 -6.55
C CYS A 20 -27.02 10.20 -6.50
N MET A 21 -27.41 11.24 -5.76
CA MET A 21 -26.67 12.50 -5.72
C MET A 21 -26.78 13.13 -4.33
N TYR A 22 -25.62 13.56 -3.83
CA TYR A 22 -25.52 14.46 -2.68
C TYR A 22 -24.79 15.72 -3.15
N MET A 23 -25.32 16.89 -2.77
CA MET A 23 -24.72 18.18 -3.11
C MET A 23 -24.55 19.01 -1.84
N HIS A 24 -23.33 19.48 -1.63
CA HIS A 24 -22.96 20.37 -0.53
C HIS A 24 -22.39 21.66 -1.10
N VAL A 25 -22.73 22.81 -0.51
CA VAL A 25 -22.37 24.13 -1.03
C VAL A 25 -21.74 24.96 0.08
N GLY A 26 -20.66 25.67 -0.25
CA GLY A 26 -19.86 26.43 0.71
C GLY A 26 -18.76 27.22 0.01
N HIS A 27 -18.15 28.17 0.74
CA HIS A 27 -17.17 29.11 0.19
C HIS A 27 -15.71 28.79 0.53
N ASP A 28 -15.50 27.95 1.54
CA ASP A 28 -14.18 27.44 1.93
C ASP A 28 -14.06 26.00 1.42
N PRO A 29 -13.19 25.71 0.42
CA PRO A 29 -13.09 24.39 -0.18
C PRO A 29 -12.60 23.32 0.80
N TYR A 30 -11.80 23.68 1.80
CA TYR A 30 -11.26 22.72 2.77
C TYR A 30 -12.33 22.32 3.79
N GLN A 31 -13.09 23.30 4.29
CA GLN A 31 -14.19 23.04 5.21
C GLN A 31 -15.36 22.35 4.49
N LEU A 32 -15.63 22.73 3.24
CA LEU A 32 -16.68 22.15 2.40
C LEU A 32 -16.57 20.63 2.32
N ILE A 33 -15.37 20.12 2.02
CA ILE A 33 -15.16 18.68 1.86
C ILE A 33 -15.30 17.96 3.21
N LYS A 34 -14.77 18.53 4.29
CA LYS A 34 -14.91 17.97 5.64
C LYS A 34 -16.37 17.87 6.07
N ASP A 35 -17.16 18.91 5.85
CA ASP A 35 -18.57 18.94 6.23
C ASP A 35 -19.41 18.00 5.36
N ALA A 36 -19.12 17.95 4.05
CA ALA A 36 -19.72 16.97 3.15
C ALA A 36 -19.44 15.53 3.61
N MET A 37 -18.21 15.23 4.01
CA MET A 37 -17.81 13.91 4.48
C MET A 37 -18.49 13.51 5.79
N LYS A 38 -18.71 14.43 6.71
CA LYS A 38 -19.49 14.17 7.94
C LYS A 38 -20.93 13.78 7.62
N VAL A 39 -21.57 14.45 6.66
CA VAL A 39 -22.93 14.08 6.23
C VAL A 39 -22.96 12.71 5.57
N LEU A 40 -22.02 12.43 4.66
CA LEU A 40 -21.90 11.11 4.01
C LEU A 40 -21.63 9.99 5.01
N ARG A 41 -20.76 10.24 5.99
CA ARG A 41 -20.43 9.32 7.08
C ARG A 41 -21.65 8.90 7.87
N VAL A 42 -22.51 9.86 8.24
CA VAL A 42 -23.77 9.62 8.97
C VAL A 42 -24.81 8.93 8.08
N HIS A 43 -24.90 9.33 6.81
CA HIS A 43 -25.88 8.79 5.87
C HIS A 43 -25.60 7.34 5.48
N LEU A 44 -24.35 7.03 5.11
CA LEU A 44 -23.95 5.71 4.64
C LEU A 44 -23.70 4.74 5.79
N GLY A 45 -23.04 5.18 6.86
CA GLY A 45 -22.77 4.34 8.04
C GLY A 45 -21.71 3.25 7.83
N THR A 46 -21.03 3.20 6.68
CA THR A 46 -20.14 2.09 6.25
C THR A 46 -18.64 2.33 6.42
N PHE A 47 -18.22 3.57 6.63
CA PHE A 47 -16.81 3.94 6.82
C PHE A 47 -16.65 4.77 8.10
N LYS A 48 -15.41 5.14 8.43
CA LYS A 48 -15.10 6.12 9.49
C LYS A 48 -14.22 7.24 8.93
N LEU A 49 -14.46 8.46 9.41
CA LEU A 49 -13.58 9.58 9.15
C LEU A 49 -12.22 9.36 9.79
N LEU A 50 -11.18 10.01 9.27
CA LEU A 50 -9.83 9.92 9.84
C LEU A 50 -9.81 10.32 11.32
N GLU A 51 -10.57 11.35 11.71
CA GLU A 51 -10.70 11.83 13.10
C GLU A 51 -11.37 10.82 14.05
N GLU A 52 -12.07 9.83 13.52
CA GLU A 52 -12.70 8.74 14.30
C GLU A 52 -11.78 7.51 14.45
N LYS A 53 -10.56 7.57 13.89
CA LYS A 53 -9.59 6.48 13.87
C LYS A 53 -8.30 6.86 14.57
N SER A 54 -7.57 5.86 15.02
CA SER A 54 -6.19 6.03 15.48
C SER A 54 -5.24 5.82 14.30
N LEU A 55 -4.12 6.53 14.29
CA LEU A 55 -3.04 6.23 13.34
C LEU A 55 -2.17 5.08 13.89
N PRO A 56 -1.63 4.20 13.04
CA PRO A 56 -0.69 3.17 13.48
C PRO A 56 0.64 3.83 13.89
N GLY A 57 1.32 3.28 14.89
CA GLY A 57 2.54 3.90 15.46
C GLY A 57 3.70 4.08 14.47
N ILE A 58 3.65 3.40 13.33
CA ILE A 58 4.63 3.55 12.24
C ILE A 58 4.69 4.97 11.66
N VAL A 59 3.62 5.77 11.78
CA VAL A 59 3.60 7.13 11.22
C VAL A 59 4.57 8.08 11.93
N ASP A 60 4.96 7.78 13.17
CA ASP A 60 5.88 8.62 13.96
C ASP A 60 7.33 8.07 13.96
N LYS A 61 7.60 7.06 13.13
CA LYS A 61 8.89 6.38 13.05
C LYS A 61 9.47 6.49 11.65
N PHE A 62 10.77 6.71 11.59
CA PHE A 62 11.50 6.57 10.33
C PHE A 62 11.46 5.11 9.87
N GLY A 63 11.17 4.88 8.60
CA GLY A 63 11.08 3.54 8.03
C GLY A 63 12.08 3.26 6.93
N TRP A 64 12.24 1.96 6.64
CA TRP A 64 12.94 1.48 5.46
C TRP A 64 12.12 0.37 4.79
N CYS A 65 11.83 0.55 3.50
CA CYS A 65 11.16 -0.41 2.65
C CYS A 65 12.19 -1.17 1.82
N THR A 66 11.99 -2.48 1.63
CA THR A 66 12.94 -3.33 0.91
C THR A 66 12.75 -3.32 -0.62
N TRP A 67 11.70 -2.67 -1.15
CA TRP A 67 11.30 -2.77 -2.55
C TRP A 67 12.40 -2.34 -3.52
N ASP A 68 12.75 -1.05 -3.62
CA ASP A 68 13.81 -0.62 -4.54
C ASP A 68 15.22 -1.06 -4.09
N ALA A 69 15.35 -1.54 -2.85
CA ALA A 69 16.62 -2.04 -2.31
C ALA A 69 16.97 -3.43 -2.86
N PHE A 70 15.98 -4.31 -3.05
CA PHE A 70 16.21 -5.69 -3.46
C PHE A 70 15.26 -6.21 -4.53
N TYR A 71 14.12 -5.57 -4.72
CA TYR A 71 12.94 -6.11 -5.39
C TYR A 71 12.69 -7.55 -4.88
N LEU A 72 12.46 -8.48 -5.79
CA LEU A 72 12.20 -9.89 -5.50
C LEU A 72 13.38 -10.64 -4.85
N LYS A 73 14.57 -10.04 -4.79
CA LYS A 73 15.76 -10.67 -4.18
C LYS A 73 15.87 -10.44 -2.68
N VAL A 74 14.88 -9.83 -2.04
CA VAL A 74 14.87 -9.57 -0.59
C VAL A 74 15.17 -10.83 0.22
N HIS A 75 16.07 -10.74 1.20
CA HIS A 75 16.48 -11.87 2.04
C HIS A 75 16.96 -11.39 3.42
N PRO A 76 16.96 -12.27 4.45
CA PRO A 76 17.29 -11.89 5.84
C PRO A 76 18.63 -11.15 6.02
N GLN A 77 19.70 -11.65 5.38
CA GLN A 77 21.04 -11.05 5.52
C GLN A 77 21.09 -9.63 4.92
N GLY A 78 20.45 -9.39 3.77
CA GLY A 78 20.40 -8.07 3.15
C GLY A 78 19.63 -7.07 4.03
N ILE A 79 18.49 -7.50 4.59
CA ILE A 79 17.72 -6.66 5.53
C ILE A 79 18.57 -6.32 6.76
N TRP A 80 19.25 -7.32 7.32
CA TRP A 80 20.14 -7.12 8.47
C TRP A 80 21.23 -6.09 8.19
N GLU A 81 21.90 -6.19 7.04
CA GLU A 81 22.94 -5.25 6.62
C GLU A 81 22.40 -3.84 6.39
N GLY A 82 21.22 -3.71 5.77
CA GLY A 82 20.56 -2.41 5.58
C GLY A 82 20.21 -1.73 6.91
N VAL A 83 19.55 -2.45 7.81
CA VAL A 83 19.22 -1.93 9.15
C VAL A 83 20.49 -1.56 9.92
N LYS A 84 21.51 -2.43 9.90
CA LYS A 84 22.81 -2.15 10.52
C LYS A 84 23.43 -0.86 9.98
N GLY A 85 23.47 -0.69 8.67
CA GLY A 85 24.03 0.49 8.03
C GLY A 85 23.29 1.78 8.43
N LEU A 86 21.97 1.75 8.50
CA LEU A 86 21.15 2.89 8.94
C LEU A 86 21.38 3.23 10.42
N VAL A 87 21.46 2.21 11.28
CA VAL A 87 21.76 2.38 12.72
C VAL A 87 23.16 2.99 12.91
N GLU A 88 24.18 2.42 12.27
CA GLU A 88 25.57 2.93 12.33
C GLU A 88 25.71 4.34 11.72
N GLY A 89 24.88 4.65 10.72
CA GLY A 89 24.77 5.97 10.12
C GLY A 89 24.06 7.01 10.99
N GLY A 90 23.43 6.60 12.09
CA GLY A 90 22.71 7.47 13.03
C GLY A 90 21.29 7.83 12.59
N CYS A 91 20.70 7.05 11.68
CA CYS A 91 19.30 7.17 11.26
C CYS A 91 18.59 5.81 11.47
N PRO A 92 18.51 5.32 12.72
CA PRO A 92 18.02 3.97 12.98
C PRO A 92 16.54 3.85 12.61
N PRO A 93 16.12 2.86 11.78
CA PRO A 93 14.73 2.72 11.41
C PRO A 93 13.91 2.13 12.57
N GLY A 94 12.72 2.69 12.78
CA GLY A 94 11.67 2.15 13.63
C GLY A 94 10.70 1.22 12.90
N LEU A 95 10.54 1.41 11.59
CA LEU A 95 9.79 0.54 10.70
C LEU A 95 10.72 -0.16 9.71
N VAL A 96 10.56 -1.47 9.56
CA VAL A 96 11.07 -2.22 8.40
C VAL A 96 9.88 -2.80 7.65
N LEU A 97 9.68 -2.39 6.41
CA LEU A 97 8.67 -2.95 5.51
C LEU A 97 9.33 -3.94 4.56
N ILE A 98 9.07 -5.22 4.76
CA ILE A 98 9.48 -6.30 3.85
C ILE A 98 8.47 -6.36 2.71
N ASP A 99 8.79 -5.65 1.64
CA ASP A 99 7.96 -5.58 0.43
C ASP A 99 8.05 -6.88 -0.39
N ASP A 100 7.48 -6.89 -1.59
CA ASP A 100 7.28 -8.08 -2.42
C ASP A 100 8.58 -8.90 -2.67
N GLY A 101 8.45 -10.22 -2.60
CA GLY A 101 9.54 -11.20 -2.78
C GLY A 101 9.78 -12.13 -1.58
N TRP A 102 9.05 -12.01 -0.47
CA TRP A 102 9.18 -12.92 0.69
C TRP A 102 8.24 -14.14 0.61
N GLN A 103 7.22 -14.07 -0.26
CA GLN A 103 6.13 -15.03 -0.35
C GLN A 103 6.53 -16.28 -1.13
N SER A 104 5.81 -17.37 -0.84
CA SER A 104 5.87 -18.60 -1.61
C SER A 104 4.92 -18.56 -2.79
N ILE A 105 5.45 -18.47 -4.01
CA ILE A 105 4.68 -18.28 -5.24
C ILE A 105 5.08 -19.29 -6.32
N ALA A 106 4.19 -19.53 -7.29
CA ALA A 106 4.47 -20.34 -8.48
C ALA A 106 3.60 -19.90 -9.67
N HIS A 107 3.98 -20.29 -10.89
CA HIS A 107 3.10 -20.21 -12.05
C HIS A 107 2.15 -21.41 -12.12
N ASP A 108 1.12 -21.29 -12.94
CA ASP A 108 0.20 -22.39 -13.20
C ASP A 108 0.87 -23.55 -13.95
N GLU A 109 1.92 -23.30 -14.75
CA GLU A 109 2.67 -24.36 -15.46
C GLU A 109 3.63 -25.16 -14.56
N ASP A 110 4.03 -24.61 -13.41
CA ASP A 110 4.94 -25.29 -12.48
C ASP A 110 4.21 -26.49 -11.84
N PRO A 111 4.84 -27.63 -11.53
CA PRO A 111 4.15 -28.71 -10.83
C PRO A 111 3.65 -28.25 -9.45
N ILE A 112 2.43 -28.63 -9.07
CA ILE A 112 1.92 -28.44 -7.70
C ILE A 112 2.78 -29.28 -6.76
N SER A 113 3.77 -28.62 -6.16
CA SER A 113 4.79 -29.18 -5.29
C SER A 113 5.30 -28.09 -4.37
N ASP A 114 6.18 -28.43 -3.45
CA ASP A 114 6.85 -27.44 -2.59
C ASP A 114 7.91 -26.59 -3.33
N GLN A 115 8.06 -26.77 -4.65
CA GLN A 115 8.97 -25.94 -5.44
C GLN A 115 8.37 -24.55 -5.66
N GLU A 116 9.02 -23.56 -5.05
CA GLU A 116 8.73 -22.14 -5.22
C GLU A 116 9.30 -21.63 -6.56
N GLY A 117 8.78 -20.52 -7.07
CA GLY A 117 9.23 -19.83 -8.28
C GLY A 117 10.62 -19.20 -8.14
N MET A 118 11.65 -20.02 -7.87
CA MET A 118 13.00 -19.62 -7.47
C MET A 118 13.74 -18.75 -8.51
N ASN A 119 13.31 -18.77 -9.77
CA ASN A 119 13.96 -18.05 -10.87
C ASN A 119 13.34 -16.68 -11.16
N ARG A 120 12.24 -16.32 -10.49
CA ARG A 120 11.49 -15.08 -10.75
C ARG A 120 12.12 -13.93 -9.98
N THR A 121 13.13 -13.32 -10.58
CA THR A 121 13.94 -12.28 -9.90
C THR A 121 13.89 -10.91 -10.57
N ALA A 122 13.22 -10.81 -11.73
CA ALA A 122 13.02 -9.55 -12.45
C ALA A 122 11.60 -9.00 -12.18
N ALA A 123 11.51 -7.68 -12.01
CA ALA A 123 10.23 -6.99 -11.88
C ALA A 123 9.36 -7.20 -13.14
N GLY A 124 8.09 -7.50 -12.94
CA GLY A 124 7.11 -7.84 -13.98
C GLY A 124 6.96 -9.33 -14.26
N GLU A 125 7.96 -10.17 -13.97
CA GLU A 125 7.85 -11.63 -14.13
C GLU A 125 7.02 -12.29 -13.03
N GLN A 126 6.88 -11.63 -11.88
CA GLN A 126 6.13 -12.15 -10.74
C GLN A 126 4.62 -11.91 -10.85
N MET A 127 4.19 -10.92 -11.64
CA MET A 127 2.77 -10.54 -11.73
C MET A 127 1.84 -11.70 -12.13
N PRO A 128 2.25 -12.65 -13.00
CA PRO A 128 1.44 -13.83 -13.31
C PRO A 128 1.50 -14.95 -12.24
N CYS A 129 2.39 -14.88 -11.25
CA CYS A 129 2.49 -15.90 -10.21
C CYS A 129 1.30 -15.85 -9.23
N ARG A 130 1.05 -16.97 -8.56
CA ARG A 130 0.01 -17.12 -7.53
C ARG A 130 0.60 -17.59 -6.21
N LEU A 131 -0.03 -17.20 -5.10
CA LEU A 131 0.33 -17.66 -3.77
C LEU A 131 0.04 -19.17 -3.64
N ILE A 132 1.03 -19.95 -3.19
CA ILE A 132 0.87 -21.41 -3.02
C ILE A 132 0.79 -21.86 -1.56
N LYS A 133 1.23 -21.04 -0.60
CA LYS A 133 1.12 -21.31 0.83
C LYS A 133 1.23 -20.01 1.62
N PHE A 134 0.78 -19.99 2.87
CA PHE A 134 0.83 -18.79 3.72
C PHE A 134 2.24 -18.55 4.29
N GLU A 135 3.04 -19.61 4.37
CA GLU A 135 4.41 -19.56 4.83
C GLU A 135 5.33 -18.85 3.83
N GLU A 136 6.31 -18.15 4.38
CA GLU A 136 7.39 -17.51 3.65
C GLU A 136 8.18 -18.49 2.77
N ASN A 137 8.82 -17.96 1.73
CA ASN A 137 9.68 -18.74 0.86
C ASN A 137 10.97 -19.17 1.55
N TYR A 138 11.72 -20.03 0.85
CA TYR A 138 12.97 -20.64 1.34
C TYR A 138 13.97 -19.62 1.90
N LYS A 139 14.02 -18.39 1.37
CA LYS A 139 14.97 -17.35 1.81
C LYS A 139 14.80 -17.00 3.29
N PHE A 140 13.55 -17.00 3.76
CA PHE A 140 13.21 -16.68 5.14
C PHE A 140 12.95 -17.95 5.98
N ARG A 141 12.30 -18.96 5.39
CA ARG A 141 12.05 -20.25 6.07
C ARG A 141 13.34 -20.92 6.54
N ASP A 142 14.38 -20.86 5.72
CA ASP A 142 15.64 -21.55 5.99
C ASP A 142 16.60 -20.72 6.87
N TYR A 143 16.18 -19.51 7.30
CA TYR A 143 16.93 -18.71 8.25
C TYR A 143 17.17 -19.50 9.55
N VAL A 144 18.39 -19.44 10.06
CA VAL A 144 18.77 -20.00 11.36
C VAL A 144 19.35 -18.87 12.21
N SER A 145 18.77 -18.68 13.38
CA SER A 145 19.22 -17.63 14.30
C SER A 145 20.69 -17.85 14.70
N PRO A 146 21.58 -16.86 14.48
CA PRO A 146 22.96 -16.94 14.95
C PRO A 146 23.06 -16.82 16.48
N ARG A 147 21.98 -16.38 17.15
CA ARG A 147 21.93 -16.22 18.61
C ARG A 147 21.41 -17.47 19.31
N VAL A 148 20.43 -18.15 18.69
CA VAL A 148 19.80 -19.36 19.22
C VAL A 148 19.62 -20.36 18.08
N GLY A 149 20.61 -21.21 17.83
CA GLY A 149 20.65 -22.08 16.64
C GLY A 149 19.48 -23.07 16.47
N SER A 150 18.64 -23.27 17.49
CA SER A 150 17.39 -24.03 17.38
C SER A 150 16.21 -23.23 16.81
N ASN A 151 16.27 -21.89 16.84
CA ASN A 151 15.23 -21.02 16.30
C ASN A 151 15.47 -20.80 14.80
N LYS A 152 14.41 -20.99 13.99
CA LYS A 152 14.46 -20.91 12.53
C LYS A 152 13.26 -20.15 11.95
N GLY A 153 13.33 -19.85 10.65
CA GLY A 153 12.23 -19.25 9.89
C GLY A 153 12.10 -17.74 10.08
N MET A 154 11.06 -17.15 9.47
CA MET A 154 10.81 -15.71 9.52
C MET A 154 10.64 -15.20 10.96
N GLY A 155 9.99 -15.98 11.82
CA GLY A 155 9.81 -15.61 13.23
C GLY A 155 11.12 -15.49 14.01
N ALA A 156 12.09 -16.38 13.75
CA ALA A 156 13.42 -16.25 14.35
C ALA A 156 14.16 -15.03 13.83
N PHE A 157 14.05 -14.74 12.52
CA PHE A 157 14.65 -13.57 11.91
C PHE A 157 14.10 -12.26 12.50
N VAL A 158 12.78 -12.10 12.56
CA VAL A 158 12.16 -10.88 13.12
C VAL A 158 12.55 -10.68 14.58
N LYS A 159 12.56 -11.76 15.37
CA LYS A 159 13.00 -11.70 16.78
C LYS A 159 14.44 -11.26 16.92
N ASP A 160 15.34 -11.76 16.08
CA ASP A 160 16.75 -11.37 16.10
C ASP A 160 16.94 -9.93 15.62
N LEU A 161 16.25 -9.52 14.57
CA LEU A 161 16.29 -8.16 14.03
C LEU A 161 15.88 -7.13 15.09
N LYS A 162 14.70 -7.29 15.70
CA LYS A 162 14.22 -6.42 16.77
C LYS A 162 15.13 -6.48 17.99
N GLY A 163 15.55 -7.68 18.38
CA GLY A 163 16.33 -7.91 19.60
C GLY A 163 17.77 -7.41 19.54
N VAL A 164 18.39 -7.30 18.35
CA VAL A 164 19.77 -6.80 18.20
C VAL A 164 19.82 -5.31 17.96
N PHE A 165 18.96 -4.77 17.09
CA PHE A 165 19.01 -3.34 16.78
C PHE A 165 18.27 -2.49 17.81
N GLY A 166 17.23 -3.02 18.46
CA GLY A 166 16.44 -2.33 19.49
C GLY A 166 15.60 -1.15 18.96
N SER A 167 16.02 -0.49 17.88
CA SER A 167 15.29 0.58 17.21
C SER A 167 14.13 0.06 16.37
N VAL A 168 14.24 -1.13 15.79
CA VAL A 168 13.18 -1.72 14.95
C VAL A 168 12.02 -2.13 15.85
N GLU A 169 10.97 -1.30 15.85
CA GLU A 169 9.75 -1.51 16.63
C GLU A 169 8.70 -2.28 15.82
N TYR A 170 8.60 -1.96 14.53
CA TYR A 170 7.60 -2.49 13.62
C TYR A 170 8.25 -3.21 12.44
N VAL A 171 7.79 -4.43 12.17
CA VAL A 171 8.09 -5.15 10.93
C VAL A 171 6.77 -5.41 10.23
N TYR A 172 6.59 -4.79 9.07
CA TYR A 172 5.43 -5.00 8.21
C TYR A 172 5.83 -5.83 6.99
N VAL A 173 4.87 -6.51 6.38
CA VAL A 173 5.09 -7.25 5.12
C VAL A 173 4.07 -6.88 4.05
N TRP A 174 4.46 -6.93 2.78
CA TRP A 174 3.56 -6.69 1.66
C TRP A 174 2.78 -7.96 1.25
N HIS A 175 1.52 -7.82 0.88
CA HIS A 175 0.78 -8.83 0.09
C HIS A 175 -0.29 -8.16 -0.77
N ALA A 176 -0.73 -8.81 -1.84
CA ALA A 176 -1.86 -8.32 -2.64
C ALA A 176 -3.20 -8.66 -1.96
N LEU A 177 -4.26 -7.90 -2.25
CA LEU A 177 -5.59 -8.09 -1.66
C LEU A 177 -6.09 -9.53 -1.84
N CYS A 178 -5.88 -10.11 -3.02
CA CYS A 178 -6.29 -11.48 -3.36
C CYS A 178 -5.23 -12.56 -3.06
N GLY A 179 -4.22 -12.25 -2.23
CA GLY A 179 -3.10 -13.13 -1.90
C GLY A 179 -1.79 -12.63 -2.50
N TYR A 180 -1.55 -12.96 -3.77
CA TYR A 180 -0.43 -12.42 -4.57
C TYR A 180 -0.97 -11.71 -5.82
N TRP A 181 -0.09 -11.19 -6.69
CA TRP A 181 -0.49 -10.50 -7.93
C TRP A 181 -1.52 -11.29 -8.76
N GLY A 182 -1.26 -12.57 -9.03
CA GLY A 182 -2.21 -13.49 -9.67
C GLY A 182 -3.20 -14.15 -8.69
N GLY A 183 -3.33 -13.69 -7.46
CA GLY A 183 -4.21 -14.33 -6.47
C GLY A 183 -3.65 -15.63 -5.87
N VAL A 184 -4.52 -16.56 -5.50
CA VAL A 184 -4.20 -17.85 -4.86
C VAL A 184 -4.21 -18.98 -5.89
N ARG A 185 -3.26 -19.91 -5.80
CA ARG A 185 -3.16 -21.03 -6.73
C ARG A 185 -4.24 -22.10 -6.49
N PRO A 186 -5.05 -22.47 -7.49
CA PRO A 186 -6.04 -23.54 -7.33
C PRO A 186 -5.41 -24.91 -7.10
N GLY A 187 -6.10 -25.77 -6.34
CA GLY A 187 -5.73 -27.16 -6.15
C GLY A 187 -4.53 -27.39 -5.22
N VAL A 188 -4.04 -26.37 -4.53
CA VAL A 188 -2.97 -26.51 -3.53
C VAL A 188 -3.54 -26.92 -2.18
N LEU A 189 -2.90 -27.91 -1.53
CA LEU A 189 -3.30 -28.40 -0.22
C LEU A 189 -3.18 -27.29 0.83
N ASN A 190 -4.11 -27.24 1.78
CA ASN A 190 -4.17 -26.24 2.87
C ASN A 190 -4.39 -24.78 2.44
N MET A 191 -4.62 -24.53 1.14
CA MET A 191 -5.05 -23.23 0.65
C MET A 191 -6.58 -23.19 0.49
N PRO A 192 -7.21 -22.01 0.63
CA PRO A 192 -8.63 -21.84 0.34
C PRO A 192 -8.96 -22.28 -1.09
N ALA A 193 -10.16 -22.83 -1.27
CA ALA A 193 -10.65 -23.14 -2.61
C ALA A 193 -10.74 -21.84 -3.42
N CYS A 194 -10.22 -21.86 -4.64
CA CYS A 194 -10.25 -20.73 -5.57
C CYS A 194 -10.44 -21.21 -7.00
N THR A 195 -10.81 -20.30 -7.89
CA THR A 195 -10.91 -20.55 -9.34
C THR A 195 -10.23 -19.41 -10.08
N VAL A 196 -9.57 -19.71 -11.20
CA VAL A 196 -9.02 -18.64 -12.05
C VAL A 196 -10.16 -17.93 -12.74
N VAL A 197 -10.32 -16.64 -12.45
CA VAL A 197 -11.28 -15.73 -13.06
C VAL A 197 -10.55 -14.85 -14.06
N GLU A 198 -11.14 -14.68 -15.24
CA GLU A 198 -10.68 -13.74 -16.26
C GLU A 198 -11.09 -12.31 -15.86
N PRO A 199 -10.12 -11.40 -15.63
CA PRO A 199 -10.38 -10.01 -15.30
C PRO A 199 -10.98 -9.30 -16.50
N LYS A 200 -11.99 -8.47 -16.26
CA LYS A 200 -12.63 -7.64 -17.29
C LYS A 200 -12.47 -6.18 -16.92
N LEU A 201 -11.88 -5.41 -17.82
CA LEU A 201 -11.82 -3.96 -17.67
C LEU A 201 -13.24 -3.38 -17.82
N SER A 202 -13.56 -2.37 -17.03
CA SER A 202 -14.74 -1.54 -17.28
C SER A 202 -14.49 -0.64 -18.49
N GLU A 203 -15.54 -0.22 -19.20
CA GLU A 203 -15.41 0.70 -20.35
C GLU A 203 -14.64 1.98 -19.97
N GLY A 204 -14.83 2.46 -18.73
CA GLY A 204 -14.06 3.58 -18.19
C GLY A 204 -12.56 3.29 -18.07
N LEU A 205 -12.20 2.10 -17.58
CA LEU A 205 -10.81 1.70 -17.39
C LEU A 205 -10.12 1.41 -18.73
N GLU A 206 -10.84 0.88 -19.73
CA GLU A 206 -10.34 0.70 -21.11
C GLU A 206 -9.95 2.02 -21.79
N MET A 207 -10.48 3.16 -21.32
CA MET A 207 -10.12 4.49 -21.81
C MET A 207 -8.92 5.12 -21.09
N THR A 208 -8.38 4.44 -20.07
CA THR A 208 -7.20 4.92 -19.32
C THR A 208 -5.90 4.45 -19.98
N MET A 209 -4.76 4.85 -19.43
CA MET A 209 -3.45 4.48 -19.99
C MET A 209 -3.14 3.00 -19.79
N ASP A 210 -2.42 2.42 -20.74
CA ASP A 210 -1.87 1.07 -20.60
C ASP A 210 -0.97 0.99 -19.37
N ASP A 211 -1.14 -0.07 -18.58
CA ASP A 211 -0.34 -0.35 -17.39
C ASP A 211 0.15 -1.79 -17.43
N LEU A 212 1.46 -1.98 -17.25
CA LEU A 212 2.08 -3.29 -17.36
C LEU A 212 1.52 -4.30 -16.34
N ALA A 213 1.19 -3.84 -15.12
CA ALA A 213 0.64 -4.73 -14.09
C ALA A 213 -0.79 -5.15 -14.45
N VAL A 214 -1.62 -4.20 -14.87
CA VAL A 214 -2.99 -4.48 -15.34
C VAL A 214 -2.96 -5.43 -16.53
N ASP A 215 -2.14 -5.17 -17.55
CA ASP A 215 -2.02 -6.02 -18.73
C ASP A 215 -1.62 -7.45 -18.37
N LYS A 216 -0.66 -7.62 -17.45
CA LYS A 216 -0.23 -8.95 -16.99
C LYS A 216 -1.34 -9.68 -16.25
N ILE A 217 -2.09 -8.97 -15.40
CA ILE A 217 -3.21 -9.53 -14.65
C ILE A 217 -4.33 -9.98 -15.60
N VAL A 218 -4.73 -9.12 -16.55
CA VAL A 218 -5.78 -9.41 -17.54
C VAL A 218 -5.41 -10.64 -18.37
N ASN A 219 -4.18 -10.71 -18.85
CA ASN A 219 -3.72 -11.82 -19.69
C ASN A 219 -3.60 -13.16 -18.94
N ASN A 220 -3.34 -13.15 -17.63
CA ASN A 220 -3.03 -14.35 -16.86
C ASN A 220 -4.19 -14.89 -16.02
N GLY A 221 -5.22 -14.08 -15.78
CA GLY A 221 -6.27 -14.45 -14.85
C GLY A 221 -5.88 -14.25 -13.37
N VAL A 222 -6.88 -14.21 -12.50
CA VAL A 222 -6.72 -14.12 -11.04
C VAL A 222 -7.26 -15.37 -10.38
N GLY A 223 -6.42 -16.07 -9.63
CA GLY A 223 -6.81 -17.17 -8.76
C GLY A 223 -7.65 -16.65 -7.59
N PHE A 224 -8.94 -16.57 -7.82
CA PHE A 224 -9.86 -15.80 -6.99
C PHE A 224 -10.54 -16.68 -5.95
N VAL A 225 -10.45 -16.29 -4.67
CA VAL A 225 -11.13 -16.96 -3.56
C VAL A 225 -12.56 -16.41 -3.48
N PRO A 226 -13.60 -17.25 -3.54
CA PRO A 226 -14.97 -16.76 -3.48
C PRO A 226 -15.27 -15.95 -2.19
N PRO A 227 -16.10 -14.89 -2.27
CA PRO A 227 -16.37 -13.99 -1.15
C PRO A 227 -16.96 -14.70 0.08
N GLU A 228 -17.61 -15.86 -0.10
CA GLU A 228 -18.19 -16.64 0.99
C GLU A 228 -17.15 -17.31 1.90
N ILE A 229 -15.90 -17.42 1.45
CA ILE A 229 -14.81 -18.09 2.18
C ILE A 229 -13.50 -17.29 2.23
N VAL A 230 -13.51 -16.03 1.77
CA VAL A 230 -12.32 -15.16 1.75
C VAL A 230 -11.79 -14.85 3.16
N ASP A 231 -12.65 -14.91 4.18
CA ASP A 231 -12.27 -14.84 5.60
C ASP A 231 -11.19 -15.87 5.96
N ARG A 232 -11.28 -17.09 5.41
CA ARG A 232 -10.31 -18.16 5.66
C ARG A 232 -8.94 -17.85 5.05
N MET A 233 -8.90 -17.12 3.94
CA MET A 233 -7.65 -16.69 3.32
C MET A 233 -6.93 -15.69 4.23
N TYR A 234 -7.63 -14.64 4.68
CA TYR A 234 -7.03 -13.65 5.57
C TYR A 234 -6.69 -14.23 6.94
N GLU A 235 -7.56 -15.08 7.51
CA GLU A 235 -7.27 -15.78 8.77
C GLU A 235 -5.99 -16.60 8.65
N GLY A 236 -5.85 -17.43 7.61
CA GLY A 236 -4.67 -18.26 7.42
C GLY A 236 -3.39 -17.43 7.22
N LEU A 237 -3.45 -16.40 6.38
CA LEU A 237 -2.30 -15.53 6.12
C LEU A 237 -1.92 -14.69 7.35
N HIS A 238 -2.87 -13.95 7.92
CA HIS A 238 -2.59 -12.98 8.98
C HIS A 238 -2.28 -13.65 10.32
N SER A 239 -2.89 -14.79 10.65
CA SER A 239 -2.52 -15.55 11.85
C SER A 239 -1.10 -16.13 11.76
N HIS A 240 -0.68 -16.62 10.58
CA HIS A 240 0.70 -17.05 10.35
C HIS A 240 1.68 -15.89 10.53
N LEU A 241 1.40 -14.75 9.91
CA LEU A 241 2.23 -13.54 10.01
C LEU A 241 2.35 -13.03 11.45
N GLU A 242 1.24 -12.94 12.18
CA GLU A 242 1.26 -12.59 13.61
C GLU A 242 2.12 -13.57 14.41
N SER A 243 2.00 -14.88 14.15
CA SER A 243 2.80 -15.91 14.82
C SER A 243 4.31 -15.78 14.53
N ALA A 244 4.67 -15.23 13.37
CA ALA A 244 6.04 -14.89 12.98
C ALA A 244 6.51 -13.53 13.54
N GLY A 245 5.69 -12.84 14.34
CA GLY A 245 6.05 -11.57 14.98
C GLY A 245 5.95 -10.35 14.06
N ILE A 246 5.25 -10.46 12.94
CA ILE A 246 4.91 -9.35 12.04
C ILE A 246 3.84 -8.48 12.71
N ASP A 247 4.02 -7.16 12.68
CA ASP A 247 3.15 -6.21 13.38
C ASP A 247 2.02 -5.64 12.51
N GLY A 248 2.11 -5.81 11.19
CA GLY A 248 1.15 -5.28 10.24
C GLY A 248 1.49 -5.61 8.79
N VAL A 249 0.67 -5.14 7.87
CA VAL A 249 0.76 -5.47 6.45
C VAL A 249 0.65 -4.24 5.54
N LYS A 250 1.31 -4.26 4.39
CA LYS A 250 0.97 -3.41 3.25
C LYS A 250 0.08 -4.23 2.32
N VAL A 251 -1.17 -3.81 2.14
CA VAL A 251 -2.15 -4.52 1.29
C VAL A 251 -2.27 -3.78 -0.02
N ASP A 252 -1.89 -4.45 -1.09
CA ASP A 252 -1.76 -3.83 -2.41
C ASP A 252 -2.72 -4.43 -3.43
N VAL A 253 -2.74 -3.87 -4.64
CA VAL A 253 -3.61 -4.32 -5.75
C VAL A 253 -5.09 -4.32 -5.33
N ILE A 254 -5.49 -3.39 -4.47
CA ILE A 254 -6.85 -3.36 -3.88
C ILE A 254 -7.92 -3.16 -4.95
N HIS A 255 -7.59 -2.41 -6.01
CA HIS A 255 -8.49 -2.13 -7.12
C HIS A 255 -8.88 -3.38 -7.93
N ILE A 256 -8.19 -4.52 -7.77
CA ILE A 256 -8.44 -5.77 -8.51
C ILE A 256 -9.91 -6.21 -8.51
N LEU A 257 -10.65 -5.90 -7.43
CA LEU A 257 -12.05 -6.31 -7.28
C LEU A 257 -12.94 -5.78 -8.40
N GLU A 258 -12.64 -4.60 -8.97
CA GLU A 258 -13.39 -4.06 -10.10
C GLU A 258 -13.41 -5.02 -11.29
N MET A 259 -12.27 -5.67 -11.55
CA MET A 259 -12.12 -6.50 -12.74
C MET A 259 -12.66 -7.92 -12.57
N VAL A 260 -12.95 -8.37 -11.35
CA VAL A 260 -13.34 -9.77 -11.06
C VAL A 260 -14.76 -9.90 -10.47
N ALA A 261 -15.53 -8.81 -10.45
CA ALA A 261 -16.81 -8.75 -9.75
C ALA A 261 -18.05 -9.26 -10.50
N GLU A 262 -17.93 -9.56 -11.80
CA GLU A 262 -19.06 -9.86 -12.69
C GLU A 262 -19.96 -11.00 -12.17
N GLU A 263 -19.35 -12.03 -11.59
CA GLU A 263 -20.05 -13.22 -11.08
C GLU A 263 -20.53 -13.07 -9.63
N TYR A 264 -20.18 -11.96 -8.95
CA TYR A 264 -20.31 -11.79 -7.50
C TYR A 264 -21.18 -10.59 -7.11
N GLY A 265 -22.18 -10.26 -7.93
CA GLY A 265 -23.14 -9.19 -7.65
C GLY A 265 -22.61 -7.78 -7.94
N GLY A 266 -21.53 -7.67 -8.71
CA GLY A 266 -20.90 -6.40 -9.07
C GLY A 266 -19.93 -5.88 -7.99
N ARG A 267 -19.22 -4.80 -8.34
CA ARG A 267 -18.06 -4.29 -7.58
C ARG A 267 -18.37 -4.06 -6.11
N VAL A 268 -19.52 -3.44 -5.82
CA VAL A 268 -19.92 -3.04 -4.46
C VAL A 268 -20.20 -4.23 -3.55
N GLU A 269 -20.94 -5.25 -4.01
CA GLU A 269 -21.27 -6.41 -3.17
C GLU A 269 -20.03 -7.27 -2.92
N LEU A 270 -19.18 -7.43 -3.94
CA LEU A 270 -17.91 -8.13 -3.76
C LEU A 270 -16.98 -7.39 -2.79
N ALA A 271 -16.85 -6.06 -2.95
CA ALA A 271 -16.06 -5.20 -2.08
C ALA A 271 -16.50 -5.28 -0.61
N LYS A 272 -17.81 -5.29 -0.33
CA LYS A 272 -18.33 -5.47 1.04
C LYS A 272 -17.80 -6.75 1.69
N ALA A 273 -17.83 -7.88 0.97
CA ALA A 273 -17.36 -9.15 1.51
C ALA A 273 -15.85 -9.13 1.79
N TYR A 274 -15.06 -8.72 0.80
CA TYR A 274 -13.60 -8.68 0.91
C TYR A 274 -13.11 -7.71 1.97
N TYR A 275 -13.64 -6.48 1.98
CA TYR A 275 -13.20 -5.46 2.95
C TYR A 275 -13.67 -5.76 4.37
N LYS A 276 -14.83 -6.39 4.54
CA LYS A 276 -15.25 -6.89 5.85
C LYS A 276 -14.27 -7.95 6.37
N ALA A 277 -13.94 -8.95 5.55
CA ALA A 277 -13.02 -10.02 5.92
C ALA A 277 -11.61 -9.48 6.24
N LEU A 278 -11.10 -8.55 5.43
CA LEU A 278 -9.84 -7.86 5.69
C LEU A 278 -9.88 -7.08 7.01
N THR A 279 -10.94 -6.30 7.24
CA THR A 279 -11.12 -5.50 8.45
C THR A 279 -11.19 -6.38 9.71
N GLU A 280 -11.93 -7.48 9.67
CA GLU A 280 -12.04 -8.42 10.78
C GLU A 280 -10.69 -9.08 11.10
N SER A 281 -9.95 -9.51 10.06
CA SER A 281 -8.63 -10.11 10.21
C SER A 281 -7.60 -9.14 10.80
N VAL A 282 -7.53 -7.91 10.28
CA VAL A 282 -6.62 -6.87 10.76
C VAL A 282 -6.91 -6.49 12.21
N ARG A 283 -8.19 -6.42 12.60
CA ARG A 283 -8.59 -6.20 13.99
C ARG A 283 -8.10 -7.28 14.92
N LYS A 284 -8.13 -8.53 14.46
CA LYS A 284 -7.75 -9.69 15.24
C LYS A 284 -6.22 -9.82 15.38
N HIS A 285 -5.47 -9.59 14.31
CA HIS A 285 -4.05 -9.96 14.25
C HIS A 285 -3.09 -8.76 14.28
N PHE A 286 -3.54 -7.56 13.91
CA PHE A 286 -2.66 -6.38 13.73
C PHE A 286 -3.16 -5.17 14.52
N LYS A 287 -3.58 -5.40 15.77
CA LYS A 287 -3.94 -4.39 16.77
C LYS A 287 -4.99 -3.36 16.29
N GLY A 288 -5.85 -3.73 15.34
CA GLY A 288 -6.93 -2.87 14.87
C GLY A 288 -6.69 -2.22 13.51
N ASN A 289 -5.49 -1.68 13.26
CA ASN A 289 -5.22 -0.81 12.10
C ASN A 289 -3.78 -0.92 11.56
N GLY A 290 -3.08 -2.03 11.81
CA GLY A 290 -1.74 -2.28 11.28
C GLY A 290 -1.73 -2.57 9.78
N VAL A 291 -2.17 -1.60 8.97
CA VAL A 291 -2.29 -1.69 7.51
C VAL A 291 -1.79 -0.42 6.85
N ILE A 292 -1.04 -0.58 5.77
CA ILE A 292 -0.82 0.44 4.74
C ILE A 292 -1.62 -0.02 3.51
N ALA A 293 -2.67 0.71 3.12
CA ALA A 293 -3.38 0.42 1.87
C ALA A 293 -2.59 0.95 0.66
N SER A 294 -2.64 0.22 -0.45
CA SER A 294 -1.98 0.55 -1.70
C SER A 294 -2.83 0.14 -2.90
N MET A 295 -2.75 0.91 -3.98
CA MET A 295 -3.60 0.78 -5.18
C MET A 295 -5.11 0.74 -4.84
N GLU A 296 -5.53 1.53 -3.84
CA GLU A 296 -6.88 1.56 -3.30
C GLU A 296 -7.77 2.67 -3.87
N HIS A 297 -7.34 3.30 -4.96
CA HIS A 297 -7.87 4.58 -5.49
C HIS A 297 -9.28 4.49 -6.12
N CYS A 298 -10.19 3.72 -5.53
CA CYS A 298 -11.60 3.67 -5.89
C CYS A 298 -12.50 4.13 -4.74
N ASN A 299 -13.66 4.68 -5.11
CA ASN A 299 -14.66 5.13 -4.14
C ASN A 299 -15.17 4.00 -3.25
N ASP A 300 -15.25 2.77 -3.76
CA ASP A 300 -15.72 1.62 -2.99
C ASP A 300 -14.80 1.34 -1.80
N PHE A 301 -13.48 1.39 -2.00
CA PHE A 301 -12.55 1.27 -0.88
C PHE A 301 -12.75 2.39 0.14
N MET A 302 -12.85 3.64 -0.30
CA MET A 302 -13.05 4.77 0.62
C MET A 302 -14.32 4.62 1.45
N TYR A 303 -15.43 4.21 0.84
CA TYR A 303 -16.72 4.10 1.53
C TYR A 303 -16.96 2.77 2.26
N LEU A 304 -16.20 1.71 1.96
CA LEU A 304 -16.45 0.36 2.51
C LEU A 304 -15.22 -0.24 3.22
N GLY A 305 -14.00 0.07 2.78
CA GLY A 305 -12.75 -0.49 3.27
C GLY A 305 -12.06 0.30 4.39
N THR A 306 -12.45 1.57 4.60
CA THR A 306 -11.76 2.46 5.54
C THR A 306 -12.40 2.49 6.94
N GLU A 307 -13.21 1.49 7.31
CA GLU A 307 -13.80 1.42 8.66
C GLU A 307 -12.72 1.29 9.76
N ALA A 308 -11.68 0.48 9.51
CA ALA A 308 -10.53 0.31 10.41
C ALA A 308 -9.22 0.85 9.83
N ILE A 309 -9.04 0.74 8.51
CA ILE A 309 -7.82 1.17 7.82
C ILE A 309 -7.73 2.70 7.88
N SER A 310 -6.60 3.21 8.36
CA SER A 310 -6.38 4.64 8.61
C SER A 310 -5.16 5.20 7.88
N LEU A 311 -4.42 4.40 7.11
CA LEU A 311 -3.22 4.80 6.41
C LEU A 311 -3.21 4.14 5.04
N GLY A 312 -2.88 4.89 3.99
CA GLY A 312 -2.79 4.36 2.64
C GLY A 312 -2.21 5.36 1.65
N ARG A 313 -1.77 4.83 0.53
CA ARG A 313 -1.11 5.57 -0.56
C ARG A 313 -2.10 6.55 -1.19
N VAL A 314 -1.60 7.71 -1.59
CA VAL A 314 -2.43 8.77 -2.23
C VAL A 314 -1.87 9.22 -3.57
N GLY A 315 -0.90 8.50 -4.12
CA GLY A 315 -0.34 8.77 -5.44
C GLY A 315 0.32 7.52 -6.00
N ASP A 316 0.73 7.62 -7.25
CA ASP A 316 1.47 6.56 -7.95
C ASP A 316 2.79 6.24 -7.25
N ASP A 317 3.48 5.20 -7.70
CA ASP A 317 4.79 4.86 -7.14
C ASP A 317 5.82 5.96 -7.37
N PHE A 318 6.71 6.11 -6.39
CA PHE A 318 7.95 6.83 -6.62
C PHE A 318 8.82 6.04 -7.62
N TRP A 319 9.00 6.61 -8.81
CA TRP A 319 9.86 6.03 -9.83
C TRP A 319 11.28 6.60 -9.75
N CYS A 320 12.25 5.75 -9.41
CA CYS A 320 13.67 6.13 -9.37
C CYS A 320 14.26 6.42 -10.77
N ILE A 321 13.69 5.77 -11.78
CA ILE A 321 14.10 5.83 -13.18
C ILE A 321 12.81 5.85 -14.00
N ASP A 322 12.80 6.62 -15.08
CA ASP A 322 11.70 6.61 -16.02
C ASP A 322 11.54 5.20 -16.64
N PRO A 323 10.33 4.61 -16.62
CA PRO A 323 10.10 3.25 -17.12
C PRO A 323 10.28 3.15 -18.65
N SER A 324 10.21 4.27 -19.38
CA SER A 324 10.48 4.34 -20.82
C SER A 324 11.95 4.67 -21.13
N GLY A 325 12.78 4.86 -20.10
CA GLY A 325 14.21 5.14 -20.22
C GLY A 325 14.54 6.59 -20.56
N ASP A 326 13.61 7.54 -20.43
CA ASP A 326 13.89 8.96 -20.62
C ASP A 326 14.76 9.51 -19.45
N PRO A 327 16.00 9.97 -19.71
CA PRO A 327 16.85 10.55 -18.68
C PRO A 327 16.27 11.79 -17.99
N ASN A 328 15.39 12.53 -18.67
CA ASN A 328 14.68 13.68 -18.10
C ASN A 328 13.32 13.30 -17.52
N GLY A 329 12.74 12.17 -17.95
CA GLY A 329 11.47 11.64 -17.47
C GLY A 329 11.47 11.44 -15.95
N THR A 330 12.61 11.03 -15.38
CA THR A 330 12.75 10.90 -13.93
C THR A 330 12.43 12.19 -13.18
N PHE A 331 12.79 13.37 -13.68
CA PHE A 331 12.49 14.65 -13.02
C PHE A 331 11.02 15.04 -13.12
N TRP A 332 10.42 14.81 -14.30
CA TRP A 332 9.00 15.07 -14.52
C TRP A 332 8.12 14.19 -13.62
N LEU A 333 8.43 12.90 -13.53
CA LEU A 333 7.71 11.94 -12.69
C LEU A 333 7.72 12.36 -11.21
N GLN A 334 8.80 12.97 -10.71
CA GLN A 334 8.83 13.46 -9.34
C GLN A 334 7.85 14.62 -9.10
N GLY A 335 7.73 15.53 -10.06
CA GLY A 335 6.74 16.62 -10.02
C GLY A 335 5.30 16.07 -10.10
N CYS A 336 5.07 15.15 -11.03
CA CYS A 336 3.80 14.44 -11.21
C CYS A 336 3.35 13.77 -9.91
N HIS A 337 4.24 12.98 -9.29
CA HIS A 337 4.00 12.29 -8.02
C HIS A 337 3.55 13.26 -6.90
N MET A 338 4.19 14.43 -6.79
CA MET A 338 3.83 15.41 -5.76
C MET A 338 2.48 16.09 -6.00
N VAL A 339 2.13 16.34 -7.26
CA VAL A 339 0.81 16.86 -7.61
C VAL A 339 -0.26 15.82 -7.29
N HIS A 340 -0.06 14.56 -7.69
CA HIS A 340 -0.99 13.47 -7.40
C HIS A 340 -1.19 13.31 -5.89
N CYS A 341 -0.11 13.16 -5.12
CA CYS A 341 -0.19 13.01 -3.66
C CYS A 341 -0.90 14.19 -2.99
N ALA A 342 -0.56 15.43 -3.35
CA ALA A 342 -1.15 16.61 -2.73
C ALA A 342 -2.64 16.76 -3.05
N TYR A 343 -3.03 16.62 -4.32
CA TYR A 343 -4.42 16.83 -4.74
C TYR A 343 -5.33 15.70 -4.24
N ASN A 344 -4.87 14.44 -4.31
CA ASN A 344 -5.61 13.31 -3.79
C ASN A 344 -5.79 13.38 -2.27
N SER A 345 -4.82 13.93 -1.53
CA SER A 345 -4.92 14.15 -0.09
C SER A 345 -6.10 15.04 0.32
N LEU A 346 -6.57 15.95 -0.57
CA LEU A 346 -7.75 16.79 -0.31
C LEU A 346 -9.01 15.95 -0.06
N TRP A 347 -9.17 14.89 -0.86
CA TRP A 347 -10.31 13.98 -0.78
C TRP A 347 -10.04 12.81 0.15
N MET A 348 -8.96 12.06 -0.11
CA MET A 348 -8.63 10.82 0.60
C MET A 348 -8.29 11.07 2.07
N GLY A 349 -7.72 12.24 2.40
CA GLY A 349 -7.37 12.65 3.76
C GLY A 349 -8.54 12.70 4.76
N ASN A 350 -9.78 12.71 4.27
CA ASN A 350 -10.97 12.64 5.13
C ASN A 350 -11.26 11.21 5.61
N PHE A 351 -10.77 10.21 4.88
CA PHE A 351 -10.92 8.79 5.20
C PHE A 351 -9.65 8.29 5.85
N ILE A 352 -8.50 8.39 5.18
CA ILE A 352 -7.23 7.79 5.59
C ILE A 352 -6.16 8.86 5.70
N HIS A 353 -5.13 8.59 6.49
CA HIS A 353 -3.95 9.41 6.55
C HIS A 353 -3.12 9.19 5.28
N PRO A 354 -2.80 10.25 4.52
CA PRO A 354 -2.04 10.13 3.29
C PRO A 354 -0.61 9.60 3.49
N ASP A 355 -0.30 8.52 2.78
CA ASP A 355 1.07 8.03 2.56
C ASP A 355 1.55 8.49 1.18
N TRP A 356 2.63 9.27 1.17
CA TRP A 356 3.22 9.87 -0.04
C TRP A 356 4.29 8.99 -0.67
N ASP A 357 4.36 7.73 -0.25
CA ASP A 357 5.31 6.72 -0.66
C ASP A 357 6.75 6.93 -0.15
N MET A 358 7.53 5.86 -0.27
CA MET A 358 8.98 5.90 -0.09
C MET A 358 9.66 6.88 -1.07
N PHE A 359 10.94 7.12 -0.84
CA PHE A 359 11.84 7.72 -1.81
C PHE A 359 13.26 7.18 -1.61
N GLN A 360 14.16 7.47 -2.55
CA GLN A 360 15.59 7.19 -2.39
C GLN A 360 16.34 8.47 -1.99
N SER A 361 17.10 8.40 -0.88
CA SER A 361 17.91 9.52 -0.36
C SER A 361 19.09 9.87 -1.26
N THR A 362 19.48 8.96 -2.17
CA THR A 362 20.56 9.18 -3.14
C THR A 362 20.04 9.58 -4.53
N HIS A 363 18.73 9.73 -4.70
CA HIS A 363 18.13 10.18 -5.95
C HIS A 363 18.51 11.64 -6.28
N PRO A 364 18.68 12.05 -7.55
CA PRO A 364 18.95 13.45 -7.91
C PRO A 364 17.94 14.47 -7.37
N CYS A 365 16.69 14.05 -7.14
CA CYS A 365 15.64 14.88 -6.54
C CYS A 365 15.44 14.62 -5.04
N ALA A 366 16.35 13.94 -4.35
CA ALA A 366 16.12 13.49 -2.97
C ALA A 366 15.79 14.61 -1.99
N GLU A 367 16.41 15.80 -2.11
CA GLU A 367 16.08 16.95 -1.24
C GLU A 367 14.62 17.43 -1.44
N PHE A 368 14.11 17.38 -2.67
CA PHE A 368 12.72 17.69 -2.98
C PHE A 368 11.76 16.65 -2.37
N HIS A 369 12.10 15.37 -2.41
CA HIS A 369 11.32 14.31 -1.75
C HIS A 369 11.39 14.42 -0.23
N ALA A 370 12.57 14.66 0.34
CA ALA A 370 12.75 14.85 1.77
C ALA A 370 11.89 16.02 2.28
N ALA A 371 11.96 17.18 1.63
CA ALA A 371 11.17 18.35 2.00
C ALA A 371 9.66 18.11 1.87
N SER A 372 9.21 17.43 0.79
CA SER A 372 7.80 17.12 0.59
C SER A 372 7.26 16.11 1.61
N ARG A 373 8.02 15.06 1.97
CA ARG A 373 7.65 14.11 3.04
C ARG A 373 7.67 14.76 4.41
N ALA A 374 8.59 15.71 4.67
CA ALA A 374 8.60 16.46 5.92
C ALA A 374 7.31 17.27 6.13
N ILE A 375 6.79 17.90 5.07
CA ILE A 375 5.53 18.68 5.15
C ILE A 375 4.28 17.82 4.97
N SER A 376 4.37 16.63 4.36
CA SER A 376 3.21 15.78 4.06
C SER A 376 2.39 15.45 5.30
N GLY A 377 3.07 15.36 6.46
CA GLY A 377 2.49 14.94 7.72
C GLY A 377 2.18 13.45 7.80
N GLY A 378 2.53 12.68 6.76
CA GLY A 378 2.44 11.21 6.68
C GLY A 378 3.69 10.51 7.20
N PRO A 379 3.80 9.19 7.00
CA PRO A 379 5.01 8.43 7.32
C PRO A 379 6.19 8.89 6.44
N ILE A 380 7.41 8.73 6.98
CA ILE A 380 8.64 8.97 6.23
C ILE A 380 9.48 7.70 6.25
N TYR A 381 9.56 7.05 5.11
CA TYR A 381 10.40 5.88 4.91
C TYR A 381 11.13 5.96 3.57
N ILE A 382 12.30 5.34 3.50
CA ILE A 382 13.12 5.31 2.28
C ILE A 382 13.20 3.91 1.71
N SER A 383 13.65 3.78 0.47
CA SER A 383 13.92 2.50 -0.18
C SER A 383 15.33 2.44 -0.78
N ASP A 384 16.30 3.05 -0.10
CA ASP A 384 17.70 3.03 -0.52
C ASP A 384 18.27 1.61 -0.64
N SER A 385 19.12 1.39 -1.66
CA SER A 385 19.96 0.20 -1.70
C SER A 385 20.92 0.15 -0.50
N VAL A 386 21.19 -1.06 -0.01
CA VAL A 386 22.11 -1.27 1.12
C VAL A 386 23.46 -0.61 0.87
N GLY A 387 23.91 0.20 1.84
CA GLY A 387 25.19 0.91 1.78
C GLY A 387 25.19 2.17 0.91
N LYS A 388 24.05 2.54 0.30
CA LYS A 388 23.89 3.75 -0.52
C LYS A 388 22.89 4.71 0.13
N HIS A 389 23.35 5.40 1.16
CA HIS A 389 22.53 6.37 1.92
C HIS A 389 23.16 7.75 1.89
N ASP A 390 22.35 8.79 1.71
CA ASP A 390 22.74 10.16 2.04
C ASP A 390 22.39 10.46 3.50
N PHE A 391 23.30 10.10 4.42
CA PHE A 391 23.09 10.35 5.84
C PHE A 391 23.04 11.84 6.21
N ARG A 392 23.58 12.74 5.38
CA ARG A 392 23.46 14.17 5.64
C ARG A 392 22.01 14.60 5.44
N LEU A 393 21.37 14.14 4.36
CA LEU A 393 19.96 14.39 4.10
C LEU A 393 19.07 13.70 5.12
N LEU A 394 19.29 12.41 5.40
CA LEU A 394 18.45 11.64 6.33
C LEU A 394 18.43 12.24 7.74
N LYS A 395 19.57 12.77 8.22
CA LYS A 395 19.66 13.46 9.52
C LYS A 395 18.89 14.78 9.59
N SER A 396 18.39 15.30 8.47
CA SER A 396 17.45 16.43 8.48
C SER A 396 16.00 16.03 8.74
N LEU A 397 15.67 14.73 8.60
CA LEU A 397 14.32 14.18 8.79
C LEU A 397 14.20 13.33 10.06
N VAL A 398 15.29 12.62 10.42
CA VAL A 398 15.28 11.55 11.42
C VAL A 398 16.01 11.98 12.68
N LEU A 399 15.34 11.82 13.84
CA LEU A 399 15.95 12.05 15.14
C LEU A 399 16.85 10.87 15.56
N PRO A 400 17.81 11.06 16.48
CA PRO A 400 18.75 10.01 16.88
C PRO A 400 18.10 8.73 17.44
N ASP A 401 16.86 8.82 17.93
CA ASP A 401 16.07 7.68 18.43
C ASP A 401 15.21 6.99 17.35
N GLY A 402 15.30 7.43 16.09
CA GLY A 402 14.54 6.89 14.96
C GLY A 402 13.13 7.46 14.81
N SER A 403 12.72 8.41 15.66
CA SER A 403 11.47 9.15 15.48
C SER A 403 11.60 10.26 14.43
N ILE A 404 10.45 10.75 13.93
CA ILE A 404 10.38 11.85 12.96
C ILE A 404 9.58 13.03 13.50
N LEU A 405 9.89 14.23 13.02
CA LEU A 405 9.09 15.42 13.29
C LEU A 405 7.97 15.54 12.25
N ARG A 406 6.77 15.14 12.64
CA ARG A 406 5.60 15.07 11.74
C ARG A 406 4.69 16.27 11.94
N CYS A 407 4.20 16.84 10.83
CA CYS A 407 3.12 17.83 10.88
C CYS A 407 1.83 17.23 11.48
N GLN A 408 0.97 18.09 12.03
CA GLN A 408 -0.26 17.69 12.72
C GLN A 408 -1.31 17.11 11.77
N TYR A 409 -1.46 17.72 10.59
CA TYR A 409 -2.44 17.30 9.58
C TYR A 409 -1.73 16.62 8.42
N TYR A 410 -2.43 16.50 7.29
CA TYR A 410 -1.86 16.10 6.00
C TYR A 410 -1.73 17.32 5.09
N ALA A 411 -0.71 17.33 4.24
CA ALA A 411 -0.45 18.47 3.36
C ALA A 411 -1.52 18.60 2.28
N LEU A 412 -1.91 19.85 2.01
CA LEU A 412 -2.91 20.19 1.00
C LEU A 412 -2.41 21.28 0.06
N PRO A 413 -2.86 21.30 -1.21
CA PRO A 413 -2.62 22.42 -2.10
C PRO A 413 -3.20 23.71 -1.50
N THR A 414 -2.50 24.83 -1.67
CA THR A 414 -3.02 26.14 -1.28
C THR A 414 -4.18 26.56 -2.16
N ARG A 415 -5.07 27.41 -1.64
CA ARG A 415 -6.35 27.73 -2.28
C ARG A 415 -6.20 28.27 -3.70
N ASP A 416 -5.14 29.02 -3.96
CA ASP A 416 -4.91 29.67 -5.25
C ASP A 416 -4.30 28.76 -6.32
N CYS A 417 -3.92 27.52 -5.98
CA CYS A 417 -3.58 26.50 -6.98
C CYS A 417 -4.58 25.34 -7.03
N LEU A 418 -5.57 25.26 -6.11
CA LEU A 418 -6.45 24.10 -5.95
C LEU A 418 -7.21 23.67 -7.21
N PHE A 419 -7.51 24.61 -8.10
CA PHE A 419 -8.23 24.38 -9.37
C PHE A 419 -7.38 24.70 -10.60
N GLU A 420 -6.07 24.80 -10.42
CA GLU A 420 -5.10 25.02 -11.50
C GLU A 420 -4.34 23.72 -11.78
N ASP A 421 -3.73 23.62 -12.97
CA ASP A 421 -2.94 22.47 -13.42
C ASP A 421 -1.43 22.80 -13.38
N PRO A 422 -0.76 22.60 -12.22
CA PRO A 422 0.65 22.90 -12.06
C PRO A 422 1.59 22.00 -12.87
N LEU A 423 1.08 20.92 -13.48
CA LEU A 423 1.88 20.06 -14.33
C LEU A 423 1.97 20.66 -15.74
N HIS A 424 0.83 21.01 -16.33
CA HIS A 424 0.79 21.28 -17.77
C HIS A 424 0.72 22.76 -18.15
N ASP A 425 0.28 23.64 -17.24
CA ASP A 425 -0.01 25.04 -17.60
C ASP A 425 1.23 25.93 -17.76
N SER A 426 2.42 25.44 -17.36
CA SER A 426 3.71 26.15 -17.38
C SER A 426 3.72 27.50 -16.64
N LYS A 427 2.76 27.74 -15.75
CA LYS A 427 2.52 29.01 -15.07
C LYS A 427 2.36 28.83 -13.56
N THR A 428 1.63 27.80 -13.14
CA THR A 428 1.27 27.58 -11.75
C THR A 428 2.35 26.77 -11.05
N MET A 429 2.83 27.28 -9.92
CA MET A 429 3.70 26.52 -9.03
C MET A 429 2.84 25.80 -7.99
N LEU A 430 3.04 24.50 -7.82
CA LEU A 430 2.43 23.75 -6.73
C LEU A 430 2.89 24.34 -5.41
N LYS A 431 1.93 24.76 -4.59
CA LYS A 431 2.16 25.23 -3.22
C LYS A 431 1.33 24.38 -2.29
N ILE A 432 2.00 23.78 -1.32
CA ILE A 432 1.38 22.92 -0.31
C ILE A 432 1.60 23.50 1.07
N TRP A 433 0.66 23.25 1.97
CA TRP A 433 0.74 23.71 3.34
C TRP A 433 0.31 22.61 4.31
N ASN A 434 0.90 22.65 5.51
CA ASN A 434 0.53 21.84 6.66
C ASN A 434 0.90 22.63 7.94
N LEU A 435 0.49 22.16 9.10
CA LEU A 435 0.74 22.81 10.38
C LEU A 435 1.64 21.94 11.26
N ASN A 436 2.65 22.56 11.86
CA ASN A 436 3.51 21.90 12.84
C ASN A 436 2.83 21.90 14.21
N LYS A 437 2.96 20.78 14.93
CA LYS A 437 2.42 20.60 16.28
C LYS A 437 2.93 21.65 17.28
N ASP A 438 4.14 22.15 17.07
CA ASP A 438 4.83 23.12 17.94
C ASP A 438 4.91 24.54 17.35
N SER A 439 3.98 24.90 16.45
CA SER A 439 3.86 26.30 16.03
C SER A 439 3.26 27.13 17.18
N LEU A 440 4.15 27.86 17.87
CA LEU A 440 3.86 28.83 18.92
C LEU A 440 2.84 29.89 18.51
#